data_AF-A0A840DD36-F1
#
_entry.id   AF-A0A840DD36-F1
#
_cell.length_a   1.000
_cell.length_b   1.000
_cell.length_c   1.000
_cell.angle_alpha   90.00
_cell.angle_beta   90.00
_cell.angle_gamma   90.00
#
_symmetry.space_group_name_H-M   'P 1'
#
loop_
_entity.id
_entity.type
_entity.pdbx_description
1 polymer ?
#
loop_
_entity_poly.entity_id
_entity_poly.type
_entity_poly.pdbx_seq_one_letter_code
_entity_poly.pdbx_strand_id
1 'polypeptide(L)'
;MCHGYCGLLETTLSDGTLLVAGKNLTGFSWTEEVLAGVSKLVPYNVEQRMQTLGAKYSKNFLPFVPYVKVDGRLVTGQNPASAQATAHKTIEVSTQL
;
A
#
# COMPACT_ATOMS: atom_id res chain seq x y z
N MET A 1 2.52 4.55 2.73
CA MET A 1 1.61 4.45 3.90
C MET A 1 0.32 5.19 3.56
N CYS A 2 -0.87 4.70 3.95
CA CYS A 2 -2.17 5.27 3.58
C CYS A 2 -2.26 5.45 2.05
N HIS A 3 -2.61 6.64 1.57
CA HIS A 3 -2.59 7.03 0.15
C HIS A 3 -1.19 7.14 -0.45
N GLY A 4 -0.12 7.17 0.34
CA GLY A 4 1.25 7.26 -0.17
C GLY A 4 1.62 6.13 -1.14
N TYR A 5 0.92 4.98 -1.08
CA TYR A 5 1.09 3.94 -2.10
C TYR A 5 0.68 4.37 -3.51
N CYS A 6 -0.14 5.43 -3.68
CA CYS A 6 -0.45 6.00 -5.00
C CYS A 6 0.81 6.39 -5.77
N GLY A 7 1.87 6.81 -5.07
CA GLY A 7 3.15 7.15 -5.70
C GLY A 7 3.81 5.97 -6.43
N LEU A 8 3.38 4.74 -6.13
CA LEU A 8 3.94 3.52 -6.75
C LEU A 8 3.26 3.12 -8.07
N LEU A 9 2.14 3.76 -8.44
CA LEU A 9 1.32 3.37 -9.61
C LEU A 9 2.11 3.37 -10.92
N GLU A 10 3.12 4.22 -11.02
CA GLU A 10 3.92 4.43 -12.24
C GLU A 10 5.41 4.28 -11.95
N THR A 11 5.78 3.74 -10.78
CA THR A 11 7.18 3.50 -10.45
C THR A 11 7.69 2.28 -11.21
N THR A 12 8.72 2.46 -12.03
CA THR A 12 9.36 1.39 -12.80
C THR A 12 10.71 1.00 -12.21
N LEU A 13 11.09 -0.27 -12.39
CA LEU A 13 12.43 -0.77 -12.12
C LEU A 13 13.37 -0.48 -13.30
N SER A 14 14.66 -0.76 -13.12
CA SER A 14 15.69 -0.53 -14.15
C SER A 14 15.51 -1.38 -15.42
N ASP A 15 14.73 -2.47 -15.33
CA ASP A 15 14.37 -3.32 -16.47
C ASP A 15 13.09 -2.84 -17.20
N GLY A 16 12.51 -1.71 -16.76
CA GLY A 16 11.29 -1.13 -17.33
C GLY A 16 9.99 -1.75 -16.81
N THR A 17 10.04 -2.78 -15.98
CA THR A 17 8.83 -3.36 -15.36
C THR A 17 8.29 -2.46 -14.25
N LEU A 18 7.00 -2.56 -13.96
CA LEU A 18 6.40 -1.85 -12.82
C LEU A 18 6.87 -2.46 -11.50
N LEU A 19 7.31 -1.62 -10.56
CA LEU A 19 7.76 -2.05 -9.24
C LEU A 19 6.70 -2.87 -8.50
N VAL A 20 5.42 -2.54 -8.69
CA VAL A 20 4.29 -3.18 -7.99
C VAL A 20 3.87 -4.51 -8.61
N ALA A 21 4.29 -4.83 -9.84
CA ALA A 21 3.87 -6.05 -10.53
C ALA A 21 4.32 -7.31 -9.74
N GLY A 22 3.35 -8.12 -9.33
CA GLY A 22 3.57 -9.34 -8.56
C GLY A 22 3.93 -9.13 -7.08
N LYS A 23 4.07 -7.88 -6.61
CA LYS A 23 4.46 -7.55 -5.23
C LYS A 23 3.30 -7.58 -4.26
N ASN A 24 3.56 -8.05 -3.04
CA ASN A 24 2.62 -7.98 -1.93
C ASN A 24 2.67 -6.60 -1.31
N LEU A 25 1.53 -5.92 -1.26
CA LEU A 25 1.45 -4.58 -0.67
C LEU A 25 0.10 -4.34 -0.02
N THR A 26 0.04 -3.25 0.74
CA THR A 26 -1.19 -2.67 1.27
C THR A 26 -1.17 -1.15 1.12
N GLY A 27 -2.29 -0.52 1.43
CA GLY A 27 -2.54 0.91 1.34
C GLY A 27 -3.98 1.16 1.74
N PHE A 28 -4.38 2.43 1.85
CA PHE A 28 -5.73 2.76 2.33
C PHE A 28 -6.77 2.06 1.46
N SER A 29 -7.64 1.27 2.10
CA SER A 29 -8.55 0.40 1.37
C SER A 29 -9.73 1.18 0.81
N TRP A 30 -10.30 0.69 -0.29
CA TRP A 30 -11.52 1.27 -0.83
C TRP A 30 -12.67 1.20 0.16
N THR A 31 -12.71 0.16 0.99
CA THR A 31 -13.67 0.04 2.08
C THR A 31 -13.52 1.19 3.08
N GLU A 32 -12.30 1.57 3.45
CA GLU A 32 -12.04 2.71 4.32
C GLU A 32 -12.40 4.04 3.65
N GLU A 33 -12.21 4.20 2.33
CA GLU A 33 -12.66 5.39 1.58
C GLU A 33 -14.18 5.56 1.61
N VAL A 34 -14.91 4.46 1.47
CA VAL A 34 -16.38 4.45 1.54
C VAL A 34 -16.84 4.81 2.95
N LEU A 35 -16.26 4.18 3.98
CA LEU A 35 -16.61 4.42 5.38
C LEU A 35 -16.23 5.82 5.86
N ALA A 36 -15.14 6.39 5.33
CA ALA A 36 -14.75 7.77 5.58
C ALA A 36 -15.61 8.79 4.81
N GLY A 37 -16.50 8.34 3.92
CA GLY A 37 -17.41 9.21 3.16
C GLY A 37 -16.76 9.98 2.01
N VAL A 38 -15.52 9.66 1.65
CA VAL A 38 -14.72 10.40 0.66
C VAL A 38 -14.55 9.67 -0.67
N SER A 39 -15.04 8.43 -0.80
CA SER A 39 -14.94 7.63 -2.04
C SER A 39 -15.46 8.32 -3.31
N LYS A 40 -16.39 9.28 -3.20
CA LYS A 40 -16.89 10.07 -4.35
C LYS A 40 -16.10 11.35 -4.62
N LEU A 41 -15.18 11.72 -3.73
CA LEU A 41 -14.34 12.92 -3.81
C LEU A 41 -12.95 12.60 -4.35
N VAL A 42 -12.50 11.36 -4.18
CA VAL A 42 -11.22 10.88 -4.73
C VAL A 42 -11.35 10.56 -6.22
N PRO A 43 -10.32 10.82 -7.04
CA PRO A 43 -10.43 10.76 -8.50
C PRO A 43 -10.50 9.32 -9.06
N TYR A 44 -10.09 8.31 -8.30
CA TYR A 44 -10.11 6.91 -8.73
C TYR A 44 -9.95 5.95 -7.54
N ASN A 45 -10.28 4.68 -7.77
CA ASN A 45 -10.04 3.60 -6.82
C ASN A 45 -8.60 3.07 -6.93
N VAL A 46 -7.74 3.49 -6.01
CA VAL A 46 -6.31 3.12 -5.99
C VAL A 46 -6.12 1.61 -5.71
N GLU A 47 -6.95 1.00 -4.85
CA GLU A 47 -6.90 -0.43 -4.52
C GLU A 47 -7.11 -1.26 -5.80
N GLN A 48 -8.15 -0.94 -6.56
CA GLN A 48 -8.46 -1.60 -7.83
C GLN A 48 -7.36 -1.35 -8.89
N ARG A 49 -6.84 -0.12 -8.99
CA ARG A 49 -5.77 0.20 -9.95
C ARG A 49 -4.51 -0.61 -9.65
N MET A 50 -4.11 -0.74 -8.37
CA MET A 50 -2.98 -1.58 -7.98
C MET A 50 -3.15 -3.05 -8.36
N GLN A 51 -4.33 -3.61 -8.12
CA GLN A 51 -4.65 -4.99 -8.51
C GLN A 51 -4.57 -5.17 -10.04
N THR A 52 -5.06 -4.19 -10.80
CA THR A 52 -4.99 -4.18 -12.27
C THR A 52 -3.54 -4.15 -12.78
N LEU A 53 -2.65 -3.45 -12.07
CA LEU A 53 -1.21 -3.42 -12.35
C LEU A 53 -0.46 -4.69 -11.89
N GLY A 54 -1.19 -5.71 -11.40
CA GLY A 54 -0.63 -6.99 -10.99
C GLY A 54 -0.13 -7.03 -9.54
N ALA A 55 -0.41 -6.01 -8.72
CA ALA A 55 -0.07 -6.03 -7.30
C ALA A 55 -0.94 -7.02 -6.53
N LYS A 56 -0.34 -7.76 -5.60
CA LYS A 56 -1.03 -8.64 -4.66
C LYS A 56 -1.49 -7.82 -3.45
N TYR A 57 -2.48 -6.97 -3.67
CA TYR A 57 -3.05 -6.12 -2.63
C TYR A 57 -3.73 -6.96 -1.54
N SER A 58 -3.50 -6.59 -0.29
CA SER A 58 -4.18 -7.17 0.87
C SER A 58 -4.46 -6.10 1.91
N LYS A 59 -5.46 -6.34 2.76
CA LYS A 59 -5.90 -5.43 3.82
C LYS A 59 -6.33 -6.21 5.05
N ASN A 60 -6.40 -5.53 6.19
CA ASN A 60 -7.03 -6.08 7.39
C ASN A 60 -8.52 -6.35 7.14
N PHE A 61 -9.05 -7.36 7.83
CA PHE A 61 -10.47 -7.67 7.80
C PHE A 61 -11.30 -6.54 8.43
N LEU A 62 -10.80 -5.96 9.53
CA LEU A 62 -11.42 -4.81 10.20
C LEU A 62 -10.84 -3.49 9.65
N PRO A 63 -11.67 -2.59 9.12
CA PRO A 63 -11.23 -1.25 8.69
C PRO A 63 -10.58 -0.45 9.83
N PHE A 64 -9.65 0.44 9.49
CA PHE A 64 -8.95 1.34 10.42
C PHE A 64 -8.06 0.64 11.48
N VAL A 65 -7.92 -0.69 11.41
CA VAL A 65 -6.99 -1.46 12.24
C VAL A 65 -5.60 -1.48 11.59
N PRO A 66 -4.50 -1.40 12.37
CA PRO A 66 -3.15 -1.47 11.83
C PRO A 66 -2.94 -2.69 10.91
N TYR A 67 -2.28 -2.46 9.77
CA TYR A 67 -1.89 -3.50 8.84
C TYR A 67 -0.67 -3.05 8.01
N VAL A 68 0.34 -3.91 7.97
CA VAL A 68 1.61 -3.64 7.29
C VAL A 68 1.96 -4.83 6.41
N LYS A 69 2.50 -4.54 5.22
CA LYS A 69 3.09 -5.53 4.33
C LYS A 69 4.54 -5.20 4.03
N VAL A 70 5.36 -6.24 4.09
CA VAL A 70 6.78 -6.23 3.73
C VAL A 70 6.98 -7.26 2.62
N ASP A 71 7.54 -6.84 1.49
CA ASP A 71 7.95 -7.69 0.37
C ASP A 71 9.36 -7.30 -0.08
N GLY A 72 10.37 -8.01 0.43
CA GLY A 72 11.76 -7.60 0.29
C GLY A 72 11.98 -6.20 0.84
N ARG A 73 12.39 -5.26 -0.02
CA ARG A 73 12.61 -3.85 0.33
C ARG A 73 11.36 -2.95 0.25
N LEU A 74 10.21 -3.49 -0.17
CA LEU A 74 8.98 -2.74 -0.23
C LEU A 74 8.22 -2.87 1.09
N VAL A 75 8.11 -1.76 1.83
CA VAL A 75 7.32 -1.66 3.06
C VAL A 75 6.11 -0.75 2.82
N THR A 76 4.91 -1.26 3.10
CA THR A 76 3.66 -0.51 2.95
C THR A 76 2.76 -0.69 4.17
N GLY A 77 1.94 0.32 4.46
CA GLY A 77 1.03 0.34 5.61
C GLY A 77 -0.32 0.91 5.22
N GLN A 78 -1.40 0.29 5.72
CA GLN A 78 -2.75 0.48 5.23
C GLN A 78 -3.32 1.85 5.58
N ASN A 79 -3.29 2.25 6.85
CA ASN A 79 -4.04 3.38 7.39
C ASN A 79 -3.26 4.10 8.50
N PRO A 80 -3.68 5.29 8.99
CA PRO A 80 -2.94 6.05 10.00
C PRO A 80 -2.49 5.25 11.23
N ALA A 81 -3.33 4.32 11.70
CA ALA A 81 -3.00 3.43 12.81
C ALA A 81 -1.80 2.49 12.52
N SER A 82 -1.49 2.25 11.24
CA SER A 82 -0.36 1.45 10.77
C SER A 82 0.98 2.20 10.78
N ALA A 83 1.00 3.51 11.05
CA ALA A 83 2.19 4.36 10.84
C ALA A 83 3.41 3.89 11.64
N GLN A 84 3.25 3.67 12.95
CA GLN A 84 4.35 3.23 13.82
C GLN A 84 4.94 1.88 13.38
N ALA A 85 4.07 0.90 13.14
CA ALA A 85 4.49 -0.42 12.69
C ALA A 85 5.19 -0.37 11.32
N THR A 86 4.70 0.48 10.40
CA THR A 86 5.34 0.71 9.09
C THR A 86 6.75 1.26 9.27
N ALA A 87 6.93 2.28 10.13
CA ALA A 87 8.23 2.89 10.38
C ALA A 87 9.24 1.88 10.96
N HIS A 88 8.84 1.09 11.96
CA HIS A 88 9.70 0.05 12.53
C HIS A 88 10.12 -0.97 11.48
N LYS A 89 9.19 -1.43 10.63
CA LYS A 89 9.51 -2.38 9.55
C LYS A 89 10.43 -1.78 8.49
N THR A 90 10.28 -0.50 8.17
CA THR A 90 11.21 0.20 7.27
C THR A 90 12.63 0.22 7.83
N ILE A 91 12.80 0.51 9.12
CA ILE A 91 14.12 0.50 9.78
C ILE A 91 14.71 -0.91 9.75
N GLU A 92 13.93 -1.91 10.18
CA GLU A 92 14.35 -3.32 10.22
C GLU A 92 14.88 -3.78 8.86
N VAL A 93 14.13 -3.53 7.78
CA VAL A 93 14.52 -3.93 6.41
C VAL A 93 15.74 -3.15 5.92
N SER A 94 15.92 -1.90 6.33
CA SER A 94 17.06 -1.07 5.91
C SER A 94 18.39 -1.51 6.55
N THR A 95 18.32 -2.20 7.69
CA THR A 95 19.51 -2.67 8.44
C THR A 95 20.00 -4.06 8.05
N GLN A 96 19.34 -4.74 7.11
CA GLN A 96 19.67 -6.11 6.67
C GLN A 96 20.60 -6.14 5.43
N LEU A 97 21.37 -5.08 5.21
CA LEU A 97 22.40 -4.97 4.17
C LEU A 97 23.78 -5.39 4.71
#